data_AF-A0A967UH13-F1
#
_entry.id   AF-A0A967UH13-F1
#
_cell.length_a   1.000
_cell.length_b   1.000
_cell.length_c   1.000
_cell.angle_alpha   90.00
_cell.angle_beta   90.00
_cell.angle_gamma   90.00
#
_symmetry.space_group_name_H-M   'P 1'
#
loop_
_entity.id
_entity.type
_entity.pdbx_description
1 polymer ?
#
loop_
_entity_poly.entity_id
_entity_poly.type
_entity_poly.pdbx_seq_one_letter_code
_entity_poly.pdbx_strand_id
1 'polypeptide(L)'
;MRLPPDNALVGRTLAKSRIGSALGLTVVEILREEGNILAPPATATLRAEDRLLLAGRLDRLEQLRGWHNLAIREKSLPPDMLLQNSCTLAETDIAEGSTLDGKTLAETDLRERLEINVLAVKTRGRVQWNALANREMRAGDTLLVHGASENLAKIESTNGFGGVRIVDPRQAEEDYRLSQHLMMLEVPDDSRLNGLSLGESRLGEALDMRVLLIRRTDGTLAMPSPEEELKTGNRLVAQGRPEDFQLLRALEKL
;
A
#
# COMPACT_ATOMS: atom_id res chain seq x y z
N MET A 1 -5.01 22.08 10.95
CA MET A 1 -5.85 20.87 10.78
C MET A 1 -6.52 20.57 12.11
N ARG A 2 -7.86 20.56 12.20
CA ARG A 2 -8.59 20.23 13.44
C ARG A 2 -8.88 18.73 13.46
N LEU A 3 -8.81 18.07 14.61
CA LEU A 3 -9.17 16.66 14.77
C LEU A 3 -10.57 16.54 15.42
N PRO A 4 -11.63 16.19 14.67
CA PRO A 4 -12.94 15.95 15.27
C PRO A 4 -12.93 14.79 16.29
N PRO A 5 -13.92 14.71 17.20
CA PRO A 5 -13.95 13.70 18.25
C PRO A 5 -13.94 12.25 17.76
N ASP A 6 -14.49 11.98 16.58
CA ASP A 6 -14.61 10.65 15.97
C ASP A 6 -13.52 10.35 14.93
N ASN A 7 -12.45 11.16 14.91
CA ASN A 7 -11.33 11.00 13.99
C ASN A 7 -10.43 9.82 14.39
N ALA A 8 -9.99 9.03 13.40
CA ALA A 8 -9.21 7.81 13.61
C ALA A 8 -7.83 8.01 14.27
N LEU A 9 -7.33 9.26 14.33
CA LEU A 9 -6.05 9.58 14.99
C LEU A 9 -6.18 9.91 16.47
N VAL A 10 -7.40 10.16 16.97
CA VAL A 10 -7.61 10.46 18.39
C VAL A 10 -7.14 9.27 19.25
N GLY A 11 -6.39 9.57 20.31
CA GLY A 11 -5.77 8.57 21.20
C GLY A 11 -4.46 7.99 20.69
N ARG A 12 -3.99 8.36 19.48
CA ARG A 12 -2.70 7.91 18.95
C ARG A 12 -1.59 8.90 19.24
N THR A 13 -0.38 8.37 19.43
CA THR A 13 0.84 9.19 19.44
C THR A 13 1.17 9.70 18.04
N LEU A 14 1.89 10.82 17.91
CA LEU A 14 2.39 11.32 16.62
C LEU A 14 3.19 10.28 15.81
N ALA A 15 4.01 9.45 16.47
CA ALA A 15 4.72 8.36 15.81
C ALA A 15 3.75 7.36 15.15
N LYS A 16 2.73 6.92 15.92
CA LYS A 16 1.70 5.96 15.49
C LYS A 16 0.65 6.54 14.55
N SER A 17 0.49 7.87 14.48
CA SER A 17 -0.41 8.51 13.51
C SER A 17 0.19 8.56 12.11
N ARG A 18 1.53 8.46 12.03
CA ARG A 18 2.30 8.41 10.79
C ARG A 18 2.17 9.64 9.88
N ILE A 19 1.61 10.74 10.39
CA ILE A 19 1.50 12.03 9.69
C ILE A 19 2.86 12.43 9.09
N GLY A 20 3.95 12.29 9.85
CA GLY A 20 5.29 12.60 9.34
C GLY A 20 5.81 11.59 8.32
N SER A 21 5.86 10.31 8.70
CA SER A 21 6.48 9.28 7.86
C SER A 21 5.73 9.01 6.55
N ALA A 22 4.40 9.16 6.53
CA ALA A 22 3.57 8.85 5.37
C ALA A 22 3.31 10.10 4.52
N LEU A 23 3.07 11.25 5.15
CA LEU A 23 2.67 12.45 4.41
C LEU A 23 3.83 13.42 4.16
N GLY A 24 5.00 13.17 4.76
CA GLY A 24 6.13 14.10 4.71
C GLY A 24 5.85 15.44 5.42
N LEU A 25 4.94 15.44 6.42
CA LEU A 25 4.54 16.63 7.16
C LEU A 25 5.12 16.65 8.58
N THR A 26 5.56 17.81 9.03
CA THR A 26 6.00 18.02 10.41
C THR A 26 4.89 18.68 11.21
N VAL A 27 4.57 18.13 12.38
CA VAL A 27 3.70 18.81 13.35
C VAL A 27 4.55 19.81 14.13
N VAL A 28 4.36 21.09 13.83
CA VAL A 28 5.10 22.18 14.48
C VAL A 28 4.52 22.49 15.86
N GLU A 29 3.20 22.47 15.96
CA GLU A 29 2.49 22.81 17.20
C GLU A 29 1.17 22.04 17.30
N ILE A 30 0.84 21.61 18.52
CA ILE A 30 -0.51 21.14 18.89
C ILE A 30 -1.17 22.23 19.73
N LEU A 31 -2.21 22.85 19.19
CA LEU A 31 -2.98 23.89 19.85
C LEU A 31 -4.13 23.25 20.62
N ARG A 32 -4.22 23.53 21.92
CA ARG A 32 -5.26 23.02 22.84
C ARG A 32 -5.78 24.16 23.70
N GLU A 33 -6.98 23.98 24.26
CA GLU A 33 -7.54 24.94 25.23
C GLU A 33 -6.69 25.02 26.51
N GLU A 34 -6.17 23.88 26.98
CA GLU A 34 -5.36 23.78 28.21
C GLU A 34 -3.92 24.32 28.05
N GLY A 35 -3.49 24.63 26.82
CA GLY A 35 -2.15 25.10 26.51
C GLY A 35 -1.52 24.39 25.31
N ASN A 36 -0.79 25.16 24.50
CA ASN A 36 -0.19 24.66 23.28
C ASN A 36 1.10 23.86 23.56
N ILE A 37 1.37 22.88 22.70
CA ILE A 37 2.60 22.09 22.72
C ILE A 37 3.40 22.44 21.47
N LEU A 38 4.48 23.20 21.64
CA LEU A 38 5.43 23.51 20.58
C LEU A 38 6.41 22.35 20.39
N ALA A 39 6.72 22.02 19.14
CA ALA A 39 7.61 20.92 18.76
C ALA A 39 7.30 19.61 19.51
N PRO A 40 6.05 19.11 19.40
CA PRO A 40 5.60 17.96 20.16
C PRO A 40 6.49 16.73 19.88
N PRO A 41 6.89 15.96 20.90
CA PRO A 41 7.67 14.74 20.70
C PRO A 41 6.84 13.69 19.97
N ALA A 42 7.50 12.71 19.37
CA ALA A 42 6.84 11.61 18.66
C ALA A 42 5.89 10.79 19.56
N THR A 43 6.08 10.82 20.88
CA THR A 43 5.23 10.18 21.90
C THR A 43 4.00 11.00 22.29
N ALA A 44 3.89 12.26 21.85
CA ALA A 44 2.73 13.11 22.16
C ALA A 44 1.46 12.48 21.60
N THR A 45 0.45 12.31 22.47
CA THR A 45 -0.84 11.70 22.11
C THR A 45 -1.79 12.77 21.59
N LEU A 46 -2.37 12.51 20.43
CA LEU A 46 -3.41 13.32 19.78
C LEU A 46 -4.74 13.16 20.52
N ARG A 47 -5.41 14.27 20.79
CA ARG A 47 -6.71 14.34 21.46
C ARG A 47 -7.77 14.84 20.48
N ALA A 48 -9.03 14.54 20.82
CA ALA A 48 -10.15 15.21 20.19
C ALA A 48 -10.00 16.73 20.34
N GLU A 49 -10.40 17.47 19.31
CA GLU A 49 -10.33 18.94 19.23
C GLU A 49 -8.92 19.54 19.12
N ASP A 50 -7.87 18.71 19.09
CA ASP A 50 -6.51 19.18 18.79
C ASP A 50 -6.51 19.91 17.44
N ARG A 51 -5.92 21.11 17.41
CA ARG A 51 -5.60 21.79 16.15
C ARG A 51 -4.10 21.68 15.91
N LEU A 52 -3.74 20.97 14.85
CA LEU A 52 -2.37 20.72 14.44
C LEU A 52 -1.93 21.79 13.44
N LEU A 53 -0.83 22.47 13.78
CA LEU A 53 -0.08 23.31 12.85
C LEU A 53 0.94 22.43 12.15
N LEU A 54 0.80 22.29 10.82
CA LEU A 54 1.60 21.41 10.00
C LEU A 54 2.52 22.24 9.09
N ALA A 55 3.77 21.81 8.96
CA ALA A 55 4.71 22.34 7.98
C ALA A 55 5.19 21.22 7.06
N GLY A 56 5.35 21.52 5.79
CA GLY A 56 5.80 20.55 4.80
C GLY A 56 5.85 21.18 3.42
N ARG A 57 6.22 20.39 2.42
CA ARG A 57 6.27 20.87 1.04
C ARG A 57 4.85 21.07 0.50
N LEU A 58 4.65 22.12 -0.29
CA LEU A 58 3.35 22.50 -0.84
C LEU A 58 2.77 21.41 -1.75
N ASP A 59 3.59 20.76 -2.56
CA ASP A 59 3.19 19.64 -3.43
C ASP A 59 2.61 18.46 -2.64
N ARG A 60 3.19 18.15 -1.46
CA ARG A 60 2.65 17.11 -0.56
C ARG A 60 1.33 17.52 0.09
N LEU A 61 1.16 18.81 0.41
CA LEU A 61 -0.11 19.34 0.95
C LEU A 61 -1.24 19.34 -0.08
N GLU A 62 -0.93 19.59 -1.35
CA GLU A 62 -1.91 19.51 -2.44
C GLU A 62 -2.33 18.05 -2.71
N GLN A 63 -1.38 17.11 -2.67
CA GLN A 63 -1.65 15.68 -2.79
C GLN A 63 -2.60 15.17 -1.69
N LEU A 64 -2.39 15.62 -0.46
CA LEU A 64 -3.28 15.31 0.66
C LEU A 64 -4.71 15.77 0.45
N ARG A 65 -4.91 16.95 -0.14
CA ARG A 65 -6.23 17.43 -0.54
C ARG A 65 -6.84 16.61 -1.67
N GLY A 66 -6.02 15.91 -2.45
CA GLY A 66 -6.48 15.00 -3.49
C GLY A 66 -6.99 13.67 -2.95
N TRP A 67 -6.40 13.19 -1.85
CA TRP A 67 -6.85 11.97 -1.16
C TRP A 67 -7.95 12.22 -0.15
N HIS A 68 -8.19 13.49 0.20
CA HIS A 68 -9.40 13.92 0.88
C HIS A 68 -10.57 13.41 0.03
N ASN A 69 -11.36 12.49 0.61
CA ASN A 69 -12.44 11.71 -0.02
C ASN A 69 -12.09 10.33 -0.59
N LEU A 70 -10.87 9.81 -0.53
CA LEU A 70 -10.67 8.39 -0.85
C LEU A 70 -11.34 7.52 0.23
N ALA A 71 -12.40 6.79 -0.15
CA ALA A 71 -13.24 6.07 0.81
C ALA A 71 -12.79 4.61 0.95
N ILE A 72 -12.52 4.17 2.18
CA ILE A 72 -12.28 2.75 2.46
C ILE A 72 -13.62 2.05 2.62
N ARG A 73 -14.00 1.25 1.62
CA ARG A 73 -15.29 0.53 1.58
C ARG A 73 -15.23 -0.80 2.32
N GLU A 74 -14.19 -1.57 2.07
CA GLU A 74 -14.04 -2.91 2.62
C GLU A 74 -12.60 -3.12 3.11
N LYS A 75 -12.47 -3.92 4.15
CA LYS A 75 -11.21 -4.34 4.76
C LYS A 75 -11.17 -5.85 4.78
N SER A 76 -9.97 -6.40 4.87
CA SER A 76 -9.80 -7.84 5.01
C SER A 76 -10.37 -8.60 3.80
N LEU A 77 -10.06 -8.13 2.60
CA LEU A 77 -10.56 -8.74 1.36
C LEU A 77 -9.95 -10.12 1.15
N PRO A 78 -10.71 -11.12 0.70
CA PRO A 78 -10.16 -12.46 0.53
C PRO A 78 -9.25 -12.54 -0.72
N PRO A 79 -8.22 -13.43 -0.73
CA PRO A 79 -7.22 -13.44 -1.81
C PRO A 79 -7.75 -13.91 -3.17
N ASP A 80 -8.88 -14.62 -3.21
CA ASP A 80 -9.54 -15.07 -4.45
C ASP A 80 -9.98 -13.90 -5.34
N MET A 81 -10.20 -12.71 -4.76
CA MET A 81 -10.43 -11.50 -5.55
C MET A 81 -9.26 -11.13 -6.46
N LEU A 82 -8.04 -11.60 -6.17
CA LEU A 82 -6.85 -11.38 -7.01
C LEU A 82 -6.79 -12.28 -8.24
N LEU A 83 -7.60 -13.35 -8.31
CA LEU A 83 -7.57 -14.35 -9.37
C LEU A 83 -8.44 -13.95 -10.58
N GLN A 84 -8.35 -12.68 -10.98
CA GLN A 84 -9.10 -12.12 -12.12
C GLN A 84 -8.21 -12.04 -13.35
N ASN A 85 -8.81 -12.03 -14.55
CA ASN A 85 -8.11 -11.83 -15.83
C ASN A 85 -6.87 -12.73 -16.01
N SER A 86 -7.01 -14.05 -15.77
CA SER A 86 -5.92 -15.05 -15.83
C SER A 86 -4.78 -14.89 -14.82
N CYS A 87 -4.90 -13.92 -13.91
CA CYS A 87 -3.95 -13.77 -12.80
C CYS A 87 -4.13 -14.87 -11.77
N THR A 88 -3.02 -15.27 -11.17
CA THR A 88 -2.98 -16.26 -10.09
C THR A 88 -1.89 -15.90 -9.09
N LEU A 89 -1.81 -16.67 -8.01
CA LEU A 89 -0.77 -16.58 -6.99
C LEU A 89 0.22 -17.72 -7.18
N ALA A 90 1.50 -17.42 -6.99
CA ALA A 90 2.54 -18.43 -6.97
C ALA A 90 3.63 -18.12 -5.95
N GLU A 91 4.33 -19.15 -5.53
CA GLU A 91 5.59 -19.06 -4.80
C GLU A 91 6.75 -19.33 -5.74
N THR A 92 7.84 -18.61 -5.52
CA THR A 92 9.15 -18.90 -6.13
C THR A 92 10.25 -18.55 -5.14
N ASP A 93 11.30 -19.36 -5.11
CA ASP A 93 12.46 -19.10 -4.26
C ASP A 93 13.52 -18.29 -5.00
N ILE A 94 14.29 -17.49 -4.27
CA ILE A 94 15.49 -16.85 -4.82
C ILE A 94 16.61 -17.89 -4.82
N ALA A 95 17.06 -18.26 -6.02
CA ALA A 95 18.08 -19.29 -6.20
C ALA A 95 19.45 -18.85 -5.65
N GLU A 96 20.28 -19.82 -5.28
CA GLU A 96 21.69 -19.53 -4.96
C GLU A 96 22.40 -18.91 -6.17
N GLY A 97 23.24 -17.91 -5.92
CA GLY A 97 23.95 -17.16 -6.98
C GLY A 97 23.03 -16.26 -7.83
N SER A 98 21.78 -16.05 -7.41
CA SER A 98 20.85 -15.15 -8.09
C SER A 98 21.40 -13.72 -8.17
N THR A 99 21.23 -13.08 -9.32
CA THR A 99 21.56 -11.65 -9.51
C THR A 99 20.65 -10.70 -8.71
N LEU A 100 19.63 -11.25 -8.05
CA LEU A 100 18.73 -10.56 -7.13
C LEU A 100 19.28 -10.53 -5.69
N ASP A 101 20.24 -11.40 -5.37
CA ASP A 101 20.81 -11.44 -4.01
C ASP A 101 21.52 -10.13 -3.67
N GLY A 102 21.17 -9.57 -2.52
CA GLY A 102 21.66 -8.28 -2.05
C GLY A 102 21.02 -7.06 -2.71
N LYS A 103 20.15 -7.22 -3.71
CA LYS A 103 19.39 -6.10 -4.30
C LYS A 103 18.06 -5.91 -3.58
N THR A 104 17.64 -4.66 -3.46
CA THR A 104 16.28 -4.34 -3.01
C THR A 104 15.27 -4.69 -4.10
N LEU A 105 14.03 -5.00 -3.71
CA LEU A 105 12.98 -5.28 -4.70
C LEU A 105 12.80 -4.13 -5.71
N ALA A 106 12.90 -2.88 -5.26
CA ALA A 106 12.81 -1.71 -6.12
C ALA A 106 13.95 -1.62 -7.16
N GLU A 107 15.14 -2.13 -6.87
CA GLU A 107 16.28 -2.16 -7.81
C GLU A 107 16.19 -3.30 -8.84
N THR A 108 15.23 -4.21 -8.69
CA THR A 108 15.14 -5.41 -9.54
C THR A 108 14.14 -5.29 -10.66
N ASP A 109 13.27 -4.28 -10.62
CA ASP A 109 12.26 -3.97 -11.63
C ASP A 109 11.41 -5.20 -12.00
N LEU A 110 11.09 -6.07 -11.04
CA LEU A 110 10.36 -7.32 -11.33
C LEU A 110 8.97 -7.05 -11.91
N ARG A 111 8.34 -5.94 -11.53
CA ARG A 111 7.04 -5.55 -12.07
C ARG A 111 7.14 -5.18 -13.54
N GLU A 112 8.16 -4.42 -13.91
CA GLU A 112 8.36 -3.93 -15.28
C GLU A 112 8.94 -5.02 -16.18
N ARG A 113 9.84 -5.86 -15.65
CA ARG A 113 10.55 -6.90 -16.42
C ARG A 113 9.76 -8.19 -16.56
N LEU A 114 9.05 -8.60 -15.51
CA LEU A 114 8.34 -9.88 -15.47
C LEU A 114 6.81 -9.71 -15.37
N GLU A 115 6.30 -8.49 -15.22
CA GLU A 115 4.86 -8.23 -15.09
C GLU A 115 4.24 -9.00 -13.90
N ILE A 116 4.94 -8.97 -12.76
CA ILE A 116 4.51 -9.61 -11.51
C ILE A 116 4.55 -8.62 -10.34
N ASN A 117 3.64 -8.81 -9.39
CA ASN A 117 3.67 -8.14 -8.10
C ASN A 117 4.23 -9.09 -7.04
N VAL A 118 5.23 -8.66 -6.28
CA VAL A 118 5.64 -9.38 -5.06
C VAL A 118 4.75 -8.93 -3.90
N LEU A 119 3.88 -9.82 -3.44
CA LEU A 119 2.93 -9.58 -2.36
C LEU A 119 3.56 -9.79 -0.98
N ALA A 120 4.45 -10.77 -0.85
CA ALA A 120 5.10 -11.06 0.41
C ALA A 120 6.46 -11.72 0.19
N VAL A 121 7.33 -11.60 1.19
CA VAL A 121 8.59 -12.34 1.26
C VAL A 121 8.62 -13.16 2.53
N LYS A 122 8.90 -14.46 2.40
CA LYS A 122 9.02 -15.41 3.50
C LYS A 122 10.47 -15.85 3.64
N THR A 123 11.05 -15.57 4.80
CA THR A 123 12.43 -15.94 5.14
C THR A 123 12.41 -16.81 6.39
N ARG A 124 12.87 -18.06 6.29
CA ARG A 124 12.93 -19.00 7.42
C ARG A 124 11.60 -19.08 8.20
N GLY A 125 10.49 -19.10 7.46
CA GLY A 125 9.12 -19.17 8.03
C GLY A 125 8.54 -17.85 8.53
N ARG A 126 9.31 -16.74 8.53
CA ARG A 126 8.79 -15.41 8.88
C ARG A 126 8.37 -14.68 7.62
N VAL A 127 7.18 -14.10 7.63
CA VAL A 127 6.63 -13.43 6.46
C VAL A 127 6.59 -11.92 6.64
N GLN A 128 6.96 -11.21 5.59
CA GLN A 128 6.95 -9.76 5.49
C GLN A 128 6.08 -9.33 4.31
N TRP A 129 5.23 -8.31 4.53
CA TRP A 129 4.26 -7.77 3.55
C TRP A 129 4.50 -6.29 3.23
N ASN A 130 5.28 -5.62 4.08
CA ASN A 130 5.43 -4.18 4.09
C ASN A 130 6.87 -3.77 3.76
N ALA A 131 7.03 -2.51 3.34
CA ALA A 131 8.33 -1.95 2.96
C ALA A 131 9.13 -2.87 2.01
N LEU A 132 8.41 -3.64 1.17
CA LEU A 132 9.04 -4.65 0.32
C LEU A 132 9.95 -4.02 -0.72
N ALA A 133 9.60 -2.83 -1.21
CA ALA A 133 10.41 -2.06 -2.15
C ALA A 133 11.86 -1.89 -1.69
N ASN A 134 12.07 -1.57 -0.40
CA ASN A 134 13.41 -1.31 0.16
C ASN A 134 14.03 -2.54 0.82
N ARG A 135 13.37 -3.70 0.75
CA ARG A 135 13.86 -4.93 1.35
C ARG A 135 14.88 -5.57 0.43
N GLU A 136 16.10 -5.76 0.92
CA GLU A 136 17.11 -6.58 0.24
C GLU A 136 16.65 -8.03 0.15
N MET A 137 16.70 -8.57 -1.05
CA MET A 137 16.42 -9.97 -1.35
C MET A 137 17.64 -10.83 -1.06
N ARG A 138 17.42 -12.05 -0.55
CA ARG A 138 18.46 -12.99 -0.18
C ARG A 138 18.18 -14.36 -0.79
N ALA A 139 19.23 -15.07 -1.17
CA ALA A 139 19.09 -16.46 -1.60
C ALA A 139 18.37 -17.29 -0.50
N GLY A 140 17.44 -18.14 -0.92
CA GLY A 140 16.56 -18.92 -0.04
C GLY A 140 15.35 -18.15 0.52
N ASP A 141 15.16 -16.88 0.16
CA ASP A 141 13.88 -16.21 0.36
C ASP A 141 12.81 -16.81 -0.57
N THR A 142 11.61 -17.03 -0.06
CA THR A 142 10.44 -17.39 -0.87
C THR A 142 9.61 -16.14 -1.13
N LEU A 143 9.34 -15.84 -2.39
CA LEU A 143 8.48 -14.74 -2.82
C LEU A 143 7.08 -15.27 -3.09
N LEU A 144 6.06 -14.67 -2.47
CA LEU A 144 4.68 -14.82 -2.91
C LEU A 144 4.41 -13.76 -3.98
N VAL A 145 4.12 -14.20 -5.19
CA VAL A 145 3.92 -13.35 -6.36
C VAL A 145 2.49 -13.45 -6.89
N HIS A 146 2.03 -12.37 -7.50
CA HIS A 146 0.75 -12.25 -8.19
C HIS A 146 0.98 -11.76 -9.61
N GLY A 147 0.41 -12.46 -10.58
CA GLY A 147 0.48 -12.05 -11.98
C GLY A 147 -0.22 -13.02 -12.91
N ALA A 148 -0.27 -12.68 -14.20
CA ALA A 148 -0.84 -13.54 -15.24
C ALA A 148 -0.11 -14.89 -15.28
N SER A 149 -0.84 -15.99 -15.47
CA SER A 149 -0.26 -17.34 -15.44
C SER A 149 0.89 -17.51 -16.44
N GLU A 150 0.79 -16.87 -17.62
CA GLU A 150 1.86 -16.86 -18.63
C GLU A 150 3.12 -16.11 -18.18
N ASN A 151 2.98 -15.06 -17.36
CA ASN A 151 4.09 -14.28 -16.83
C ASN A 151 4.78 -15.02 -15.67
N LEU A 152 4.01 -15.72 -14.84
CA LEU A 152 4.57 -16.59 -13.81
C LEU A 152 5.38 -17.74 -14.41
N ALA A 153 4.98 -18.29 -15.56
CA ALA A 153 5.76 -19.29 -16.27
C ALA A 153 7.11 -18.74 -16.79
N LYS A 154 7.23 -17.43 -17.05
CA LYS A 154 8.50 -16.79 -17.43
C LYS A 154 9.50 -16.74 -16.27
N ILE A 155 9.04 -16.81 -15.02
CA ILE A 155 9.92 -16.84 -13.86
C ILE A 155 10.79 -18.11 -13.89
N GLU A 156 10.22 -19.26 -14.24
CA GLU A 156 10.96 -20.54 -14.30
C GLU A 156 12.12 -20.51 -15.31
N SER A 157 11.98 -19.74 -16.39
CA SER A 157 13.03 -19.56 -17.40
C SER A 157 13.95 -18.37 -17.11
N THR A 158 13.68 -17.60 -16.05
CA THR A 158 14.49 -16.44 -15.66
C THR A 158 15.57 -16.87 -14.67
N ASN A 159 16.83 -16.62 -15.02
CA ASN A 159 17.95 -16.96 -14.15
C ASN A 159 17.89 -16.21 -12.81
N GLY A 160 18.11 -16.92 -11.71
CA GLY A 160 18.07 -16.38 -10.35
C GLY A 160 16.80 -16.68 -9.55
N PHE A 161 15.84 -17.39 -10.14
CA PHE A 161 14.67 -17.93 -9.45
C PHE A 161 14.72 -19.46 -9.39
N GLY A 162 14.08 -20.03 -8.38
CA GLY A 162 13.80 -21.45 -8.25
C GLY A 162 12.52 -21.85 -8.96
N GLY A 163 12.00 -23.04 -8.63
CA GLY A 163 10.74 -23.52 -9.19
C GLY A 163 9.56 -22.61 -8.84
N VAL A 164 8.56 -22.57 -9.74
CA VAL A 164 7.32 -21.82 -9.52
C VAL A 164 6.24 -22.79 -9.08
N ARG A 165 5.60 -22.49 -7.95
CA ARG A 165 4.51 -23.30 -7.41
C ARG A 165 3.25 -22.46 -7.32
N ILE A 166 2.21 -22.82 -8.06
CA ILE A 166 0.90 -22.17 -7.91
C ILE A 166 0.38 -22.37 -6.49
N VAL A 167 -0.13 -21.29 -5.89
CA VAL A 167 -0.69 -21.26 -4.54
C VAL A 167 -2.17 -20.97 -4.65
N ASP A 168 -3.01 -21.83 -4.07
CA ASP A 168 -4.43 -21.56 -4.01
C ASP A 168 -4.74 -20.45 -2.98
N PRO A 169 -5.86 -19.70 -3.14
CA PRO A 169 -6.19 -18.59 -2.23
C PRO A 169 -6.31 -18.96 -0.76
N ARG A 170 -6.71 -20.20 -0.45
CA ARG A 170 -6.87 -20.66 0.93
C ARG A 170 -5.50 -20.87 1.57
N GLN A 171 -4.60 -21.53 0.86
CA GLN A 171 -3.21 -21.65 1.29
C GLN A 171 -2.55 -20.28 1.43
N ALA A 172 -2.80 -19.35 0.49
CA ALA A 172 -2.31 -17.99 0.61
C ALA A 172 -2.84 -17.29 1.88
N GLU A 173 -4.11 -17.50 2.26
CA GLU A 173 -4.63 -16.95 3.51
C GLU A 173 -4.01 -17.61 4.75
N GLU A 174 -3.81 -18.93 4.74
CA GLU A 174 -3.24 -19.68 5.86
C GLU A 174 -1.76 -19.34 6.10
N ASP A 175 -0.95 -19.34 5.04
CA ASP A 175 0.49 -19.12 5.11
C ASP A 175 0.86 -17.63 5.15
N TYR A 176 0.04 -16.77 4.53
CA TYR A 176 0.35 -15.36 4.29
C TYR A 176 -0.67 -14.37 4.86
N ARG A 177 -1.81 -14.81 5.42
CA ARG A 177 -2.84 -13.89 6.00
C ARG A 177 -3.10 -12.67 5.12
N LEU A 178 -3.15 -12.90 3.80
CA LEU A 178 -3.16 -11.84 2.80
C LEU A 178 -4.35 -10.90 3.01
N SER A 179 -5.48 -11.44 3.46
CA SER A 179 -6.69 -10.66 3.69
C SER A 179 -6.44 -9.42 4.52
N GLN A 180 -5.67 -9.53 5.60
CA GLN A 180 -5.36 -8.45 6.54
C GLN A 180 -4.65 -7.26 5.87
N HIS A 181 -4.07 -7.47 4.70
CA HIS A 181 -3.30 -6.49 3.94
C HIS A 181 -4.03 -6.00 2.68
N LEU A 182 -5.18 -6.59 2.32
CA LEU A 182 -5.98 -6.24 1.15
C LEU A 182 -7.21 -5.41 1.54
N MET A 183 -7.38 -4.28 0.86
CA MET A 183 -8.44 -3.31 1.17
C MET A 183 -9.06 -2.76 -0.09
N MET A 184 -10.36 -2.47 -0.02
CA MET A 184 -11.10 -1.83 -1.10
C MET A 184 -11.19 -0.34 -0.85
N LEU A 185 -10.60 0.42 -1.77
CA LEU A 185 -10.74 1.86 -1.86
C LEU A 185 -11.75 2.16 -2.96
N GLU A 186 -12.56 3.20 -2.76
CA GLU A 186 -13.39 3.77 -3.81
C GLU A 186 -12.94 5.19 -4.07
N VAL A 187 -12.92 5.56 -5.35
CA VAL A 187 -12.71 6.93 -5.81
C VAL A 187 -14.09 7.59 -5.94
N PRO A 188 -14.53 8.46 -5.01
CA PRO A 188 -15.87 9.03 -5.09
C PRO A 188 -15.98 10.09 -6.18
N ASP A 189 -17.22 10.52 -6.44
CA ASP A 189 -17.55 11.45 -7.52
C ASP A 189 -16.89 12.83 -7.37
N ASP A 190 -16.61 13.26 -6.14
CA ASP A 190 -15.94 14.52 -5.82
C ASP A 190 -14.42 14.38 -5.63
N SER A 191 -13.87 13.18 -5.90
CA SER A 191 -12.45 12.92 -5.75
C SER A 191 -11.63 13.68 -6.80
N ARG A 192 -10.61 14.40 -6.33
CA ARG A 192 -9.62 15.05 -7.21
C ARG A 192 -8.65 14.06 -7.85
N LEU A 193 -8.77 12.77 -7.56
CA LEU A 193 -8.04 11.72 -8.25
C LEU A 193 -8.59 11.44 -9.65
N ASN A 194 -9.81 11.88 -9.95
CA ASN A 194 -10.41 11.68 -11.26
C ASN A 194 -9.57 12.32 -12.37
N GLY A 195 -9.16 11.52 -13.35
CA GLY A 195 -8.32 11.93 -14.48
C GLY A 195 -6.82 11.93 -14.20
N LEU A 196 -6.38 11.65 -12.96
CA LEU A 196 -4.96 11.43 -12.66
C LEU A 196 -4.58 9.98 -12.91
N SER A 197 -3.37 9.74 -13.40
CA SER A 197 -2.79 8.40 -13.42
C SER A 197 -2.47 7.89 -12.01
N LEU A 198 -2.36 6.57 -11.84
CA LEU A 198 -1.92 5.97 -10.58
C LEU A 198 -0.57 6.54 -10.09
N GLY A 199 0.38 6.76 -10.99
CA GLY A 199 1.68 7.36 -10.69
C GLY A 199 1.56 8.80 -10.22
N GLU A 200 0.77 9.63 -10.91
CA GLU A 200 0.54 11.03 -10.53
C GLU A 200 -0.24 11.15 -9.22
N SER A 201 -1.12 10.19 -8.91
CA SER A 201 -1.87 10.17 -7.65
C SER A 201 -0.98 10.06 -6.41
N ARG A 202 0.22 9.50 -6.58
CA ARG A 202 1.21 9.18 -5.54
C ARG A 202 0.65 8.40 -4.34
N LEU A 203 -0.47 7.69 -4.52
CA LEU A 203 -1.06 6.84 -3.48
C LEU A 203 -0.06 5.82 -2.95
N GLY A 204 0.74 5.23 -3.84
CA GLY A 204 1.73 4.22 -3.46
C GLY A 204 2.90 4.76 -2.64
N GLU A 205 3.47 5.91 -3.02
CA GLU A 205 4.59 6.51 -2.30
C GLU A 205 4.22 6.93 -0.87
N ALA A 206 3.06 7.55 -0.72
CA ALA A 206 2.70 8.18 0.55
C ALA A 206 2.14 7.19 1.57
N LEU A 207 1.43 6.17 1.10
CA LEU A 207 0.71 5.24 1.96
C LEU A 207 1.30 3.83 1.92
N ASP A 208 2.48 3.67 1.30
CA ASP A 208 3.18 2.40 1.13
C ASP A 208 2.21 1.29 0.70
N MET A 209 1.38 1.63 -0.28
CA MET A 209 0.34 0.77 -0.80
C MET A 209 0.58 0.45 -2.28
N ARG A 210 0.01 -0.66 -2.73
CA ARG A 210 0.09 -1.10 -4.11
C ARG A 210 -1.31 -1.40 -4.60
N VAL A 211 -1.75 -0.72 -5.65
CA VAL A 211 -2.99 -1.08 -6.34
C VAL A 211 -2.73 -2.32 -7.19
N LEU A 212 -3.45 -3.40 -6.88
CA LEU A 212 -3.35 -4.70 -7.56
C LEU A 212 -4.44 -4.86 -8.63
N LEU A 213 -5.61 -4.29 -8.40
CA LEU A 213 -6.74 -4.33 -9.33
C LEU A 213 -7.52 -3.01 -9.30
N ILE A 214 -8.16 -2.69 -10.42
CA ILE A 214 -9.17 -1.64 -10.52
C ILE A 214 -10.46 -2.27 -11.06
N ARG A 215 -11.52 -2.24 -10.26
CA ARG A 215 -12.86 -2.63 -10.69
C ARG A 215 -13.61 -1.40 -11.18
N ARG A 216 -14.07 -1.48 -12.42
CA ARG A 216 -14.85 -0.46 -13.14
C ARG A 216 -16.24 -1.02 -13.47
N THR A 217 -17.09 -0.20 -14.08
CA THR A 217 -18.42 -0.62 -14.56
C THR A 217 -18.35 -1.57 -15.76
N ASP A 218 -17.31 -1.45 -16.59
CA ASP A 218 -17.08 -2.21 -17.81
C ASP A 218 -16.21 -3.46 -17.62
N GLY A 219 -15.63 -3.65 -16.44
CA GLY A 219 -14.84 -4.83 -16.13
C GLY A 219 -13.87 -4.63 -14.97
N THR A 220 -12.97 -5.61 -14.82
CA THR A 220 -11.84 -5.53 -13.89
C THR A 220 -10.56 -5.40 -14.68
N LEU A 221 -9.74 -4.43 -14.31
CA LEU A 221 -8.37 -4.30 -14.78
C LEU A 221 -7.45 -4.90 -13.71
N ALA A 222 -6.75 -5.97 -14.06
CA ALA A 222 -5.73 -6.56 -13.21
C ALA A 222 -4.36 -5.95 -13.51
N MET A 223 -3.54 -5.78 -12.47
CA MET A 223 -2.18 -5.22 -12.58
C MET A 223 -2.13 -3.89 -13.36
N PRO A 224 -2.85 -2.86 -12.90
CA PRO A 224 -2.88 -1.57 -13.61
C PRO A 224 -1.47 -0.98 -13.72
N SER A 225 -1.13 -0.35 -14.84
CA SER A 225 0.16 0.32 -14.99
C SER A 225 0.18 1.65 -14.20
N PRO A 226 1.35 2.22 -13.91
CA PRO A 226 1.44 3.55 -13.29
C PRO A 226 0.72 4.65 -14.09
N GLU A 227 0.61 4.51 -15.40
CA GLU A 227 -0.05 5.45 -16.31
C GLU A 227 -1.58 5.29 -16.34
N GLU A 228 -2.12 4.24 -15.70
CA GLU A 228 -3.56 3.98 -15.70
C GLU A 228 -4.34 5.11 -15.02
N GLU A 229 -5.29 5.71 -15.74
CA GLU A 229 -6.12 6.80 -15.24
C GLU A 229 -7.16 6.31 -14.24
N LEU A 230 -7.22 7.00 -13.10
CA LEU A 230 -8.27 6.83 -12.10
C LEU A 230 -9.52 7.57 -12.54
N LYS A 231 -10.68 6.90 -12.45
CA LYS A 231 -11.99 7.52 -12.72
C LYS A 231 -12.87 7.45 -11.49
N THR A 232 -13.83 8.37 -11.38
CA THR A 232 -14.86 8.29 -10.34
C THR A 232 -15.61 6.95 -10.40
N GLY A 233 -16.02 6.46 -9.24
CA GLY A 233 -16.63 5.14 -9.06
C GLY A 233 -15.65 3.96 -9.17
N ASN A 234 -14.37 4.19 -9.49
CA ASN A 234 -13.38 3.11 -9.51
C ASN A 234 -13.20 2.52 -8.12
N ARG A 235 -13.22 1.19 -8.05
CA ARG A 235 -12.92 0.45 -6.82
C ARG A 235 -11.55 -0.20 -6.93
N LEU A 236 -10.60 0.32 -6.16
CA LEU A 236 -9.21 -0.13 -6.16
C LEU A 236 -9.05 -1.23 -5.11
N VAL A 237 -8.55 -2.39 -5.50
CA VAL A 237 -8.05 -3.38 -4.55
C VAL A 237 -6.58 -3.07 -4.33
N ALA A 238 -6.27 -2.60 -3.13
CA ALA A 238 -4.93 -2.18 -2.75
C ALA A 238 -4.38 -3.08 -1.65
N GLN A 239 -3.10 -3.45 -1.79
CA GLN A 239 -2.30 -4.03 -0.73
C GLN A 239 -1.62 -2.91 0.07
N GLY A 240 -1.62 -2.97 1.40
CA GLY A 240 -0.81 -2.07 2.21
C GLY A 240 -0.93 -2.36 3.70
N ARG A 241 -0.36 -1.49 4.54
CA ARG A 241 -0.40 -1.66 5.99
C ARG A 241 -1.71 -1.14 6.60
N PRO A 242 -2.38 -1.88 7.49
CA PRO A 242 -3.58 -1.41 8.19
C PRO A 242 -3.46 -0.02 8.82
N GLU A 243 -2.27 0.38 9.28
CA GLU A 243 -2.00 1.69 9.85
C GLU A 243 -2.03 2.83 8.81
N ASP A 244 -1.57 2.59 7.58
CA ASP A 244 -1.61 3.59 6.50
C ASP A 244 -3.05 3.90 6.09
N PHE A 245 -3.91 2.88 6.08
CA PHE A 245 -5.34 3.07 5.81
C PHE A 245 -6.08 3.75 6.96
N GLN A 246 -5.58 3.68 8.19
CA GLN A 246 -6.14 4.47 9.30
C GLN A 246 -5.87 5.96 9.11
N LEU A 247 -4.70 6.31 8.56
CA LEU A 247 -4.39 7.68 8.19
C LEU A 247 -5.31 8.17 7.05
N LEU A 248 -5.58 7.34 6.03
CA LEU A 248 -6.58 7.68 5.01
C LEU A 248 -7.97 7.98 5.61
N ARG A 249 -8.48 7.11 6.50
CA ARG A 249 -9.76 7.38 7.19
C ARG A 249 -9.74 8.66 8.01
N ALA A 250 -8.59 8.96 8.60
CA ALA A 250 -8.46 10.21 9.34
C ALA A 250 -8.61 11.40 8.41
N LEU A 251 -7.97 11.37 7.24
CA LEU A 251 -8.04 12.41 6.22
C LEU A 251 -9.45 12.60 5.64
N GLU A 252 -10.21 11.51 5.46
CA GLU A 252 -11.62 11.54 5.02
C GLU A 252 -12.51 12.39 5.96
N LYS A 253 -12.18 12.44 7.26
CA LYS A 253 -12.95 13.15 8.29
C LYS A 253 -12.35 14.50 8.72
N LEU A 254 -11.46 15.09 7.92
CA LEU A 254 -10.87 16.42 8.18
C LEU A 254 -11.61 17.54 7.46
#